data_AF-A0A673FY94-F1
#
_entry.id   AF-A0A673FY94-F1
#
_cell.length_a   1.000
_cell.length_b   1.000
_cell.length_c   1.000
_cell.angle_alpha   90.00
_cell.angle_beta   90.00
_cell.angle_gamma   90.00
#
_symmetry.space_group_name_H-M   'P 1'
#
loop_
_entity.id
_entity.type
_entity.pdbx_description
1 polymer ?
#
loop_
_entity_poly.entity_id
_entity_poly.type
_entity_poly.pdbx_seq_one_letter_code
_entity_poly.pdbx_strand_id
1 'polypeptide(L)'
;FSNITFMMLAKKSWFGNFISLEREEQIFVVIRDKPLSSIKADIVHAFLSIPSLSHSVISQTSFRAEYKSSGGPSVFQKPVKFQVDIREREGRRETGIYSVTFTLLSGPSRRFKRVVETIQAQLLSTHDQPSVQALAGECYTLQFHPKTYNHTQ
;
A
#
# COMPACT_ATOMS: atom_id res chain seq x y z
N PHE A 1 14.24 10.48 22.34
CA PHE A 1 13.40 9.83 23.37
C PHE A 1 11.98 10.32 23.16
N SER A 2 10.96 9.58 22.76
CA SER A 2 10.68 8.15 22.55
C SER A 2 9.54 8.08 21.54
N ASN A 3 9.65 7.30 20.46
CA ASN A 3 8.48 6.74 19.75
C ASN A 3 8.83 5.71 18.63
N ILE A 4 10.04 5.14 18.67
CA ILE A 4 10.47 3.98 17.85
C ILE A 4 10.39 2.68 18.69
N THR A 5 9.70 2.71 19.84
CA THR A 5 9.81 1.67 20.87
C THR A 5 8.98 0.40 20.62
N PHE A 6 8.36 0.22 19.45
CA PHE A 6 7.77 -1.09 19.11
C PHE A 6 8.37 -1.76 17.87
N MET A 7 9.22 -1.07 17.11
CA MET A 7 9.89 -1.65 15.93
C MET A 7 11.39 -1.86 16.11
N MET A 8 11.88 -1.80 17.36
CA MET A 8 13.28 -2.10 17.72
C MET A 8 13.45 -3.33 18.63
N LEU A 9 12.39 -4.12 18.87
CA LEU A 9 12.51 -5.45 19.54
C LEU A 9 12.52 -6.64 18.57
N ALA A 10 12.38 -6.42 17.27
CA ALA A 10 12.60 -7.46 16.26
C ALA A 10 13.80 -7.13 15.36
N LYS A 11 14.91 -6.64 15.94
CA LYS A 11 16.21 -7.03 15.36
C LYS A 11 16.25 -8.56 15.48
N LYS A 12 16.33 -9.24 14.35
CA LYS A 12 16.48 -10.70 14.18
C LYS A 12 15.19 -11.51 14.41
N SER A 13 14.51 -11.91 13.35
CA SER A 13 13.75 -13.17 13.37
C SER A 13 13.88 -13.88 12.02
N TRP A 14 15.04 -14.51 11.84
CA TRP A 14 15.24 -15.61 10.88
C TRP A 14 14.56 -16.90 11.40
N PHE A 15 14.16 -16.97 12.68
CA PHE A 15 13.53 -18.13 13.33
C PHE A 15 11.99 -18.09 13.26
N GLY A 16 11.43 -17.80 12.09
CA GLY A 16 9.98 -17.61 11.92
C GLY A 16 9.18 -18.86 11.51
N ASN A 17 9.65 -20.08 11.78
CA ASN A 17 9.10 -21.29 11.16
C ASN A 17 8.36 -22.28 12.09
N PHE A 18 8.01 -21.94 13.34
CA PHE A 18 7.45 -22.96 14.26
C PHE A 18 6.25 -22.59 15.14
N ILE A 19 5.91 -21.32 15.41
CA ILE A 19 4.79 -20.96 16.34
C ILE A 19 3.73 -20.08 15.64
N SER A 20 3.42 -20.34 14.37
CA SER A 20 2.53 -19.49 13.57
C SER A 20 1.46 -20.24 12.78
N LEU A 21 1.13 -21.49 13.11
CA LEU A 21 0.23 -22.27 12.24
C LEU A 21 -1.24 -21.77 12.25
N GLU A 22 -1.75 -21.25 13.38
CA GLU A 22 -3.12 -20.68 13.42
C GLU A 22 -3.18 -19.16 13.11
N ARG A 23 -2.07 -18.43 13.28
CA ARG A 23 -1.95 -17.04 12.82
C ARG A 23 -1.45 -16.92 11.38
N GLU A 24 -1.22 -18.03 10.68
CA GLU A 24 -0.54 -18.06 9.38
C GLU A 24 -1.34 -17.44 8.24
N GLU A 25 -2.63 -17.26 8.44
CA GLU A 25 -3.55 -16.68 7.45
C GLU A 25 -3.68 -15.16 7.58
N GLN A 26 -3.34 -14.57 8.74
CA GLN A 26 -3.58 -13.15 8.98
C GLN A 26 -2.30 -12.38 9.31
N ILE A 27 -2.05 -11.30 8.59
CA ILE A 27 -0.93 -10.38 8.82
C ILE A 27 -1.50 -9.01 9.14
N PHE A 28 -1.01 -8.37 10.21
CA PHE A 28 -1.49 -7.08 10.69
C PHE A 28 -0.41 -6.02 10.56
N VAL A 29 -0.81 -4.81 10.17
CA VAL A 29 0.03 -3.62 10.11
C VAL A 29 -0.65 -2.50 10.87
N VAL A 30 0.06 -1.89 11.81
CA VAL A 30 -0.43 -0.69 12.49
C VAL A 30 0.14 0.53 11.78
N ILE A 31 -0.74 1.43 11.36
CA ILE A 31 -0.40 2.68 10.71
C ILE A 31 -0.84 3.80 11.66
N ARG A 32 0.10 4.69 11.96
CA ARG A 32 -0.16 5.87 12.79
C ARG A 32 0.05 7.11 11.93
N ASP A 33 -0.63 8.19 12.29
CA ASP A 33 -0.42 9.53 11.74
C ASP A 33 -0.56 9.60 10.22
N LYS A 34 -1.41 8.75 9.64
CA LYS A 34 -1.71 8.72 8.21
C LYS A 34 -3.22 8.74 7.98
N PRO A 35 -3.74 9.65 7.15
CA PRO A 35 -5.18 9.69 6.89
C PRO A 35 -5.63 8.44 6.12
N LEU A 36 -6.87 8.01 6.37
CA LEU A 36 -7.46 6.83 5.71
C LEU A 36 -7.33 6.88 4.18
N SER A 37 -7.51 8.06 3.57
CA SER A 37 -7.38 8.27 2.12
C SER A 37 -5.99 7.89 1.61
N SER A 38 -4.92 8.31 2.28
CA SER A 38 -3.54 7.96 1.92
C SER A 38 -3.27 6.46 2.09
N ILE A 39 -3.79 5.83 3.14
CA ILE A 39 -3.67 4.37 3.33
C ILE A 39 -4.32 3.62 2.16
N LYS A 40 -5.53 4.04 1.76
CA LYS A 40 -6.23 3.46 0.61
C LYS A 40 -5.45 3.67 -0.69
N ALA A 41 -4.92 4.87 -0.91
CA ALA A 41 -4.13 5.19 -2.11
C ALA A 41 -2.89 4.29 -2.22
N ASP A 42 -2.17 4.09 -1.14
CA ASP A 42 -0.97 3.23 -1.13
C ASP A 42 -1.29 1.77 -1.37
N ILE A 43 -2.38 1.24 -0.80
CA ILE A 43 -2.82 -0.14 -1.05
C ILE A 43 -3.14 -0.32 -2.53
N VAL A 44 -3.90 0.61 -3.12
CA VAL A 44 -4.25 0.57 -4.55
C VAL A 44 -3.00 0.70 -5.41
N HIS A 45 -2.10 1.61 -5.06
CA HIS A 45 -0.83 1.79 -5.77
C HIS A 45 0.02 0.52 -5.72
N ALA A 46 0.12 -0.12 -4.55
CA ALA A 46 0.80 -1.40 -4.40
C ALA A 46 0.16 -2.50 -5.27
N PHE A 47 -1.17 -2.60 -5.29
CA PHE A 47 -1.86 -3.56 -6.15
C PHE A 47 -1.53 -3.38 -7.63
N LEU A 48 -1.52 -2.14 -8.11
CA LEU A 48 -1.18 -1.82 -9.50
C LEU A 48 0.29 -2.07 -9.82
N SER A 49 1.18 -1.95 -8.83
CA SER A 49 2.63 -2.19 -8.98
C SER A 49 3.01 -3.67 -9.03
N ILE A 50 2.12 -4.58 -8.61
CA ILE A 50 2.38 -6.02 -8.59
C ILE A 50 1.80 -6.64 -9.87
N PRO A 51 2.65 -7.16 -10.79
CA PRO A 51 2.17 -7.79 -12.02
C PRO A 51 1.26 -8.97 -11.73
N SER A 52 0.22 -9.17 -12.56
CA SER A 52 -0.72 -10.29 -12.46
C SER A 52 -1.51 -10.34 -11.13
N LEU A 53 -1.55 -9.23 -10.38
CA LEU A 53 -2.46 -9.03 -9.27
C LEU A 53 -3.69 -8.26 -9.74
N SER A 54 -4.87 -8.83 -9.50
CA SER A 54 -6.16 -8.17 -9.71
C SER A 54 -6.82 -7.87 -8.37
N HIS A 55 -7.57 -6.78 -8.28
CA HIS A 55 -8.27 -6.41 -7.06
C HIS A 55 -9.70 -5.90 -7.33
N SER A 56 -10.55 -5.98 -6.32
CA SER A 56 -11.87 -5.36 -6.28
C SER A 56 -12.12 -4.69 -4.93
N VAL A 57 -12.95 -3.65 -4.94
CA VAL A 57 -13.41 -2.97 -3.72
C VAL A 57 -14.64 -3.69 -3.20
N ILE A 58 -14.59 -4.18 -1.96
CA ILE A 58 -15.70 -4.89 -1.32
C ILE A 58 -16.52 -3.94 -0.46
N SER A 59 -15.85 -3.01 0.23
CA SER A 59 -16.48 -2.00 1.07
C SER A 59 -15.63 -0.73 1.06
N GLN A 60 -16.09 0.32 1.74
CA GLN A 60 -15.35 1.57 1.89
C GLN A 60 -13.94 1.38 2.47
N THR A 61 -13.71 0.33 3.24
CA THR A 61 -12.45 0.00 3.93
C THR A 61 -11.99 -1.44 3.71
N SER A 62 -12.55 -2.13 2.72
CA SER A 62 -12.21 -3.54 2.44
C SER A 62 -11.95 -3.77 0.97
N PHE A 63 -10.89 -4.52 0.67
CA PHE A 63 -10.48 -4.89 -0.67
C PHE A 63 -10.32 -6.40 -0.76
N ARG A 64 -10.54 -6.92 -1.96
CA ARG A 64 -10.25 -8.30 -2.32
C ARG A 64 -9.16 -8.31 -3.37
N ALA A 65 -8.16 -9.17 -3.20
CA ALA A 65 -7.10 -9.32 -4.17
C ALA A 65 -6.89 -10.79 -4.55
N GLU A 66 -6.55 -10.99 -5.82
CA GLU A 66 -6.16 -12.27 -6.38
C GLU A 66 -4.86 -12.11 -7.17
N TYR A 67 -3.82 -12.84 -6.76
CA TYR A 67 -2.52 -12.88 -7.40
C TYR A 67 -2.31 -14.21 -8.13
N LYS A 68 -2.01 -14.12 -9.42
CA LYS A 68 -1.68 -15.25 -10.30
C LYS A 68 -0.21 -15.19 -10.68
N SER A 69 0.55 -16.24 -10.36
CA SER A 69 1.98 -16.30 -10.70
C SER A 69 2.17 -16.52 -12.20
N SER A 70 3.06 -15.76 -12.84
CA SER A 70 3.37 -15.82 -14.28
C SER A 70 4.36 -16.93 -14.68
N GLY A 71 4.77 -17.78 -13.75
CA GLY A 71 5.82 -18.79 -13.97
C GLY A 71 5.29 -20.16 -14.38
N GLY A 72 5.28 -20.44 -15.69
CA GLY A 72 5.25 -21.78 -16.28
C GLY A 72 3.90 -22.23 -16.87
N PRO A 73 3.87 -23.28 -17.72
CA PRO A 73 2.68 -23.80 -18.40
C PRO A 73 1.67 -24.50 -17.47
N SER A 74 1.75 -24.23 -16.16
CA SER A 74 0.98 -24.95 -15.15
C SER A 74 -0.33 -24.22 -14.86
N VAL A 75 -1.38 -24.61 -15.57
CA VAL A 75 -2.79 -24.38 -15.22
C VAL A 75 -3.16 -24.87 -13.80
N PHE A 76 -2.22 -25.53 -13.12
CA PHE A 76 -2.36 -26.07 -11.76
C PHE A 76 -1.80 -25.15 -10.66
N GLN A 77 -1.24 -23.98 -10.99
CA GLN A 77 -0.78 -23.02 -9.99
C GLN A 77 -1.97 -22.32 -9.31
N LYS A 78 -2.41 -22.85 -8.15
CA LYS A 78 -3.52 -22.27 -7.37
C LYS A 78 -3.27 -20.79 -7.06
N PRO A 79 -4.14 -19.85 -7.48
CA PRO A 79 -3.95 -18.43 -7.22
C PRO A 79 -3.94 -18.12 -5.72
N VAL A 80 -3.29 -17.03 -5.34
CA VAL A 80 -3.36 -16.50 -3.98
C VAL A 80 -4.52 -15.53 -3.92
N LYS A 81 -5.53 -15.83 -3.09
CA LYS A 81 -6.67 -14.94 -2.84
C LYS A 81 -6.63 -14.49 -1.40
N PHE A 82 -6.76 -13.19 -1.18
CA PHE A 82 -6.73 -12.60 0.14
C PHE A 82 -7.62 -11.37 0.22
N GLN A 83 -7.94 -10.98 1.45
CA GLN A 83 -8.70 -9.79 1.77
C GLN A 83 -7.80 -8.80 2.49
N VAL A 84 -8.06 -7.51 2.29
CA VAL A 84 -7.41 -6.42 3.00
C VAL A 84 -8.48 -5.58 3.66
N ASP A 85 -8.46 -5.47 4.99
CA ASP A 85 -9.40 -4.69 5.77
C ASP A 85 -8.68 -3.58 6.52
N ILE A 86 -9.23 -2.37 6.48
CA ILE A 86 -8.76 -1.23 7.25
C ILE A 86 -9.74 -0.99 8.41
N ARG A 87 -9.22 -0.92 9.64
CA ARG A 87 -10.00 -0.61 10.84
C ARG A 87 -9.39 0.59 11.54
N GLU A 88 -10.24 1.55 11.89
CA GLU A 88 -9.84 2.62 12.80
C GLU A 88 -9.83 2.07 14.22
N ARG A 89 -8.78 2.37 14.99
CA ARG A 89 -8.74 2.02 16.40
C ARG A 89 -9.42 3.14 17.18
N GLU A 90 -10.59 2.87 17.75
CA GLU A 90 -11.25 3.81 18.66
C GLU A 90 -10.45 3.94 19.97
N GLY A 91 -9.58 4.95 20.02
CA GLY A 91 -8.95 5.44 21.23
C GLY A 91 -9.39 6.87 21.45
N ARG A 92 -9.93 7.18 22.64
CA ARG A 92 -10.69 8.39 22.99
C ARG A 92 -10.03 9.76 22.67
N ARG A 93 -8.79 9.79 22.13
CA ARG A 93 -8.01 10.99 21.77
C ARG A 93 -6.97 10.79 20.64
N GLU A 94 -6.89 9.60 20.03
CA GLU A 94 -5.88 9.26 19.01
C GLU A 94 -6.55 9.04 17.65
N THR A 95 -7.17 10.10 17.10
CA THR A 95 -7.58 10.11 15.70
C THR A 95 -6.34 9.86 14.83
N GLY A 96 -6.40 8.88 13.93
CA GLY A 96 -5.30 8.59 12.99
C GLY A 96 -4.48 7.34 13.28
N ILE A 97 -4.93 6.44 14.17
CA ILE A 97 -4.38 5.08 14.27
C ILE A 97 -5.31 4.10 13.54
N TYR A 98 -4.79 3.52 12.48
CA TYR A 98 -5.46 2.50 11.69
C TYR A 98 -4.71 1.17 11.80
N SER A 99 -5.45 0.06 11.75
CA SER A 99 -4.89 -1.25 11.46
C SER A 99 -5.30 -1.70 10.07
N VAL A 100 -4.33 -2.26 9.34
CA VAL A 100 -4.56 -2.93 8.06
C VAL A 100 -4.34 -4.42 8.28
N THR A 101 -5.37 -5.22 8.03
CA THR A 101 -5.37 -6.67 8.19
C THR A 101 -5.39 -7.32 6.81
N PHE A 102 -4.41 -8.18 6.54
CA PHE A 102 -4.35 -9.01 5.36
C PHE A 102 -4.76 -10.43 5.74
N THR A 103 -5.83 -10.95 5.16
CA THR A 103 -6.35 -12.30 5.45
C THR A 103 -6.24 -13.17 4.22
N LEU A 104 -5.41 -14.20 4.26
CA LEU A 104 -5.35 -15.27 3.27
C LEU A 104 -6.69 -16.01 3.27
N LEU A 105 -7.31 -16.14 2.10
CA LEU A 105 -8.48 -16.99 1.93
C LEU A 105 -8.18 -18.26 1.16
N SER A 106 -7.22 -18.23 0.22
CA SER A 106 -6.79 -19.44 -0.47
C SER A 106 -5.44 -19.26 -1.15
N GLY A 107 -4.73 -20.35 -1.36
CA GLY A 107 -3.48 -20.39 -2.13
C GLY A 107 -2.24 -20.54 -1.24
N PRO A 108 -1.03 -20.56 -1.83
CA PRO A 108 0.19 -20.82 -1.06
C PRO A 108 0.54 -19.68 -0.09
N SER A 109 0.53 -19.94 1.23
CA SER A 109 0.80 -18.94 2.28
C SER A 109 2.16 -18.26 2.13
N ARG A 110 3.16 -18.99 1.61
CA ARG A 110 4.47 -18.40 1.31
C ARG A 110 4.38 -17.27 0.27
N ARG A 111 3.60 -17.46 -0.80
CA ARG A 111 3.41 -16.43 -1.82
C ARG A 111 2.57 -15.28 -1.31
N PHE A 112 1.55 -15.57 -0.50
CA PHE A 112 0.80 -14.54 0.20
C PHE A 112 1.70 -13.63 1.03
N LYS A 113 2.58 -14.19 1.87
CA LYS A 113 3.55 -13.44 2.67
C LYS A 113 4.41 -12.51 1.78
N ARG A 114 4.91 -13.00 0.64
CA ARG A 114 5.68 -12.18 -0.32
C ARG A 114 4.88 -11.02 -0.91
N VAL A 115 3.63 -11.24 -1.28
CA VAL A 115 2.76 -10.18 -1.80
C VAL A 115 2.50 -9.13 -0.71
N VAL A 116 2.24 -9.56 0.53
CA VAL A 116 2.01 -8.64 1.65
C VAL A 116 3.27 -7.85 2.00
N GLU A 117 4.47 -8.46 1.96
CA GLU A 117 5.75 -7.77 2.15
C GLU A 117 5.91 -6.59 1.16
N THR A 118 5.57 -6.79 -0.12
CA THR A 118 5.60 -5.72 -1.14
C THR A 118 4.60 -4.61 -0.83
N ILE A 119 3.38 -4.95 -0.41
CA ILE A 119 2.36 -3.95 -0.05
C ILE A 119 2.75 -3.18 1.21
N GLN A 120 3.33 -3.85 2.20
CA GLN A 120 3.84 -3.24 3.42
C GLN A 120 4.95 -2.22 3.14
N ALA A 121 5.85 -2.53 2.20
CA ALA A 121 6.89 -1.59 1.80
C ALA A 121 6.29 -0.27 1.29
N GLN A 122 5.22 -0.34 0.49
CA GLN A 122 4.52 0.87 0.00
C GLN A 122 3.84 1.63 1.14
N LEU A 123 3.09 0.93 2.01
CA LEU A 123 2.39 1.53 3.15
C LEU A 123 3.32 2.30 4.12
N LEU A 124 4.55 1.82 4.28
CA LEU A 124 5.55 2.37 5.21
C LEU A 124 6.56 3.31 4.54
N SER A 125 6.60 3.39 3.21
CA SER A 125 7.60 4.18 2.46
C SER A 125 7.48 5.70 2.62
N THR A 126 6.43 6.22 3.23
CA THR A 126 6.15 7.66 3.28
C THR A 126 6.72 8.40 4.51
N HIS A 127 7.61 7.81 5.31
CA HIS A 127 8.27 8.53 6.41
C HIS A 127 9.64 9.12 6.05
N ASP A 128 10.15 8.87 4.84
CA ASP A 128 11.47 9.33 4.38
C ASP A 128 11.43 10.02 3.00
N GLN A 129 10.27 10.53 2.55
CA GLN A 129 10.23 11.42 1.40
C GLN A 129 10.22 12.88 1.87
N PRO A 130 11.25 13.69 1.53
CA PRO A 130 11.18 15.12 1.72
C PRO A 130 9.98 15.62 0.92
N SER A 131 9.14 16.40 1.56
CA SER A 131 8.02 17.11 0.94
C SER A 131 8.52 17.82 -0.32
N VAL A 132 8.21 17.25 -1.49
CA VAL A 132 8.32 17.98 -2.74
C VAL A 132 7.21 19.02 -2.71
N GLN A 133 7.61 20.22 -2.29
CA GLN A 133 6.88 21.46 -2.48
C GLN A 133 6.54 21.64 -3.96
N ALA A 134 5.34 22.17 -4.20
CA ALA A 134 4.81 22.65 -5.48
C ALA A 134 4.53 21.52 -6.51
N LEU A 135 3.35 21.42 -7.09
CA LEU A 135 2.69 22.47 -7.87
C LEU A 135 1.17 22.39 -7.68
N ALA A 136 0.64 23.34 -6.92
CA ALA A 136 -0.75 23.76 -7.07
C ALA A 136 -0.90 24.45 -8.44
N GLY A 137 -2.07 24.28 -9.05
CA GLY A 137 -2.30 24.62 -10.45
C GLY A 137 -2.18 26.10 -10.77
N GLU A 138 -1.82 26.37 -12.02
CA GLU A 138 -2.18 27.61 -12.68
C GLU A 138 -2.93 27.32 -13.98
N CYS A 139 -4.02 28.05 -14.07
CA CYS A 139 -5.07 28.03 -15.07
C CYS A 139 -4.51 28.43 -16.44
N TYR A 140 -4.83 27.68 -17.49
CA TYR A 140 -4.62 28.13 -18.86
C TYR A 140 -5.49 29.37 -19.12
N THR A 141 -4.88 30.54 -18.97
CA THR A 141 -5.46 31.81 -19.43
C THR A 141 -4.54 32.40 -20.49
N LEU A 142 -5.19 32.74 -21.60
CA LEU A 142 -4.66 33.27 -22.84
C LEU A 142 -3.90 34.58 -22.61
N GLN A 143 -2.67 34.70 -23.14
CA GLN A 143 -2.16 35.97 -23.65
C GLN A 143 -1.27 35.73 -24.88
N PHE A 144 -1.86 35.87 -26.06
CA PHE A 144 -1.13 36.06 -27.32
C PHE A 144 -0.52 37.47 -27.31
N HIS A 145 0.81 37.55 -27.37
CA HIS A 145 1.53 38.80 -27.57
C HIS A 145 1.69 39.09 -29.08
N PRO A 146 1.40 40.31 -29.58
CA PRO A 146 1.57 40.66 -30.98
C PRO A 146 3.05 40.85 -31.34
N LYS A 147 3.50 40.29 -32.48
CA LYS A 147 4.80 40.62 -33.08
C LYS A 147 4.68 41.91 -33.90
N THR A 148 5.46 42.92 -33.55
CA THR A 148 5.69 44.11 -34.36
C THR A 148 6.63 43.78 -35.52
N TYR A 149 6.27 44.18 -36.74
CA TYR A 149 7.12 44.12 -37.93
C TYR A 149 7.81 45.48 -38.10
N ASN A 150 9.15 45.48 -38.16
CA ASN A 150 9.93 46.66 -38.51
C ASN A 150 10.04 46.76 -40.04
N HIS A 151 9.61 47.91 -40.58
CA HIS A 151 9.80 48.31 -41.97
C HIS A 151 11.14 49.05 -42.07
N THR A 152 12.00 48.68 -43.01
CA THR A 152 13.19 49.46 -43.40
C THR A 152 13.07 49.82 -44.87
N GLN A 153 13.37 51.09 -45.17
CA GLN A 153 13.41 51.69 -46.50
C GLN A 153 14.49 51.05 -47.38
#